data_AF-A0A519V318-F1
#
_entry.id   AF-A0A519V318-F1
#
_cell.length_a   1.000
_cell.length_b   1.000
_cell.length_c   1.000
_cell.angle_alpha   90.00
_cell.angle_beta   90.00
_cell.angle_gamma   90.00
#
_symmetry.space_group_name_H-M   'P 1'
#
loop_
_entity.id
_entity.type
_entity.pdbx_description
1 polymer ?
#
loop_
_entity_poly.entity_id
_entity_poly.type
_entity_poly.pdbx_seq_one_letter_code
_entity_poly.pdbx_strand_id
1 'polypeptide(L)'
;MGLSLKKNLSLIATIVVILLVGVVGFYFLRLKQGPYQVVDFDNLTYKWGTGDTLANVYDAKIGNYQYLNAKDSLVKTNVKLRSNNIIYIHNK
;
A
#
# COMPACT_ATOMS: atom_id res chain seq x y z
N MET A 1 10.09 -7.17 41.56
CA MET A 1 9.24 -7.56 40.41
C MET A 1 9.95 -8.45 39.37
N GLY A 2 11.28 -8.38 39.19
CA GLY A 2 12.00 -9.16 38.15
C GLY A 2 12.23 -10.66 38.41
N LEU A 3 12.07 -11.15 39.64
CA LEU A 3 12.37 -12.56 40.00
C LEU A 3 11.30 -13.55 39.50
N SER A 4 10.04 -13.11 39.41
CA SER A 4 8.91 -13.95 38.94
C SER A 4 8.91 -14.20 37.43
N LEU A 5 9.54 -13.31 36.65
CA LEU A 5 9.64 -13.43 35.19
C LEU A 5 10.57 -14.58 34.77
N LYS A 6 11.71 -14.76 35.44
CA LYS A 6 12.65 -15.84 35.13
C LYS A 6 12.05 -17.23 35.39
N LYS A 7 11.27 -17.38 36.47
CA LYS A 7 10.63 -18.66 36.84
C LYS A 7 9.62 -19.14 35.80
N ASN A 8 8.90 -18.20 35.15
CA ASN A 8 7.87 -18.52 34.16
C ASN A 8 8.34 -18.25 32.71
N LEU A 9 9.65 -18.06 32.50
CA LEU A 9 10.21 -17.65 31.21
C LEU A 9 9.87 -18.65 30.10
N SER A 10 9.93 -19.95 30.39
CA SER A 10 9.56 -21.00 29.43
C SER A 10 8.09 -20.90 29.03
N LEU A 11 7.18 -20.71 29.99
CA LEU A 11 5.75 -20.60 29.72
C LEU A 11 5.42 -19.35 28.90
N ILE A 12 6.03 -18.22 29.24
CA ILE A 12 5.90 -16.96 28.49
C ILE A 12 6.43 -17.16 27.07
N ALA A 13 7.60 -17.78 26.89
CA ALA A 13 8.17 -18.06 25.58
C ALA A 13 7.25 -18.96 24.74
N THR A 14 6.67 -20.01 25.32
CA THR A 14 5.72 -20.89 24.61
C THR A 14 4.48 -20.12 24.16
N ILE A 15 3.89 -19.28 25.00
CA ILE A 15 2.73 -18.45 24.63
C ILE A 15 3.10 -17.50 23.48
N VAL A 16 4.26 -16.84 23.57
CA VAL A 16 4.74 -15.93 22.53
C VAL A 16 4.96 -16.67 21.20
N VAL A 17 5.55 -17.87 21.24
CA VAL A 17 5.75 -18.68 20.02
C VAL A 17 4.42 -19.06 19.39
N ILE A 18 3.43 -19.51 20.18
CA ILE A 18 2.11 -19.86 19.65
C ILE A 18 1.44 -18.64 19.01
N LEU A 19 1.52 -17.47 19.64
CA LEU A 19 0.99 -16.22 19.09
C LEU A 19 1.69 -15.83 17.78
N LEU A 20 3.02 -15.89 17.73
CA LEU A 20 3.78 -15.58 16.52
C LEU A 20 3.44 -16.54 15.38
N VAL A 21 3.33 -17.84 15.66
CA VAL A 21 2.92 -18.84 14.66
C VAL A 21 1.51 -18.56 14.16
N GLY A 22 0.58 -18.23 15.06
CA GLY A 22 -0.80 -17.88 14.69
C GLY A 22 -0.86 -16.64 13.79
N VAL A 23 -0.16 -15.57 14.16
CA VAL A 23 -0.12 -14.32 13.38
C VAL A 23 0.57 -14.55 12.03
N VAL A 24 1.80 -15.08 12.03
CA VAL A 24 2.56 -15.30 10.80
C VAL A 24 1.83 -16.27 9.88
N GLY A 25 1.30 -17.38 10.40
CA GLY A 25 0.54 -18.35 9.64
C GLY A 25 -0.71 -17.75 9.00
N PHE A 26 -1.49 -16.97 9.76
CA PHE A 26 -2.69 -16.31 9.25
C PHE A 26 -2.37 -15.34 8.11
N TYR A 27 -1.38 -14.45 8.30
CA TYR A 27 -0.99 -13.49 7.26
C TYR A 27 -0.41 -14.20 6.04
N PHE A 28 0.44 -15.21 6.22
CA PHE A 28 1.05 -15.94 5.11
C PHE A 28 0.00 -16.66 4.25
N LEU A 29 -0.99 -17.31 4.90
CA LEU A 29 -2.09 -17.95 4.19
C LEU A 29 -2.96 -16.94 3.44
N ARG A 30 -3.26 -15.78 4.04
CA ARG A 30 -4.05 -14.74 3.37
C ARG A 30 -3.32 -14.04 2.24
N LEU A 31 -2.02 -13.78 2.37
CA LEU A 31 -1.21 -13.16 1.31
C LEU A 31 -1.17 -14.04 0.04
N LYS A 32 -1.24 -15.36 0.19
CA LYS A 32 -1.32 -16.30 -0.93
C LYS A 32 -2.70 -16.40 -1.60
N GLN A 33 -3.76 -15.90 -0.95
CA GLN A 33 -5.13 -15.96 -1.44
C GLN A 33 -5.58 -14.67 -2.16
N GLY A 34 -4.67 -13.70 -2.35
CA GLY A 34 -4.98 -12.51 -3.13
C GLY A 34 -5.39 -12.89 -4.56
N PRO A 35 -6.43 -12.26 -5.14
CA PRO A 35 -6.90 -12.56 -6.49
C PRO A 35 -5.90 -12.16 -7.59
N TYR A 36 -4.93 -11.32 -7.26
CA TYR A 36 -3.90 -10.82 -8.17
C TYR A 36 -2.52 -11.02 -7.55
N GLN A 37 -1.58 -11.60 -8.31
CA GLN A 37 -0.19 -11.66 -7.86
C GLN A 37 0.45 -10.30 -8.06
N VAL A 38 1.35 -9.90 -7.15
CA VAL A 38 2.10 -8.64 -7.28
C VAL A 38 2.93 -8.62 -8.57
N VAL A 39 3.37 -9.79 -9.05
CA VAL A 39 4.15 -9.92 -10.30
C VAL A 39 3.33 -9.56 -11.54
N ASP A 40 2.01 -9.68 -11.46
CA ASP A 40 1.08 -9.40 -12.55
C ASP A 40 0.69 -7.91 -12.63
N PHE A 41 1.17 -7.09 -11.68
CA PHE A 41 0.90 -5.66 -11.66
C PHE A 41 1.72 -4.92 -12.71
N ASP A 42 1.10 -4.58 -13.85
CA ASP A 42 1.75 -3.86 -14.95
C ASP A 42 1.70 -2.33 -14.80
N ASN A 43 0.53 -1.76 -14.48
CA ASN A 43 0.35 -0.31 -14.44
C ASN A 43 -0.74 0.14 -13.46
N LEU A 44 -0.56 1.33 -12.91
CA LEU A 44 -1.59 2.09 -12.21
C LEU A 44 -2.05 3.25 -13.08
N THR A 45 -3.31 3.20 -13.52
CA THR A 45 -3.98 4.35 -14.14
C THR A 45 -5.08 4.85 -13.22
N TYR A 46 -5.07 6.14 -12.93
CA TYR A 46 -6.07 6.78 -12.08
C TYR A 46 -6.73 7.94 -12.83
N LYS A 47 -8.07 8.01 -12.81
CA LYS A 47 -8.85 9.09 -13.43
C LYS A 47 -9.73 9.76 -12.38
N TRP A 48 -9.76 11.08 -12.37
CA TRP A 48 -10.57 11.88 -11.46
C TRP A 48 -11.05 13.16 -12.14
N GLY A 49 -12.04 13.83 -11.57
CA GLY A 49 -12.64 15.02 -12.14
C GLY A 49 -14.05 15.24 -11.63
N THR A 50 -14.72 16.25 -12.17
CA THR A 50 -16.09 16.63 -11.83
C THR A 50 -17.05 16.24 -12.95
N GLY A 51 -18.18 15.64 -12.58
CA GLY A 51 -19.21 15.19 -13.53
C GLY A 51 -18.77 13.96 -14.33
N ASP A 52 -19.30 13.83 -15.55
CA ASP A 52 -19.02 12.69 -16.44
C ASP A 52 -17.66 12.78 -17.14
N THR A 53 -17.04 13.97 -17.10
CA THR A 53 -15.73 14.21 -17.71
C THR A 53 -14.64 14.08 -16.65
N LEU A 54 -14.14 12.84 -16.49
CA LEU A 54 -12.91 12.56 -15.73
C LEU A 54 -11.68 13.09 -16.48
N ALA A 55 -11.58 14.42 -16.57
CA ALA A 55 -10.58 15.13 -17.37
C ALA A 55 -9.15 14.96 -16.83
N ASN A 56 -9.01 14.61 -15.54
CA ASN A 56 -7.71 14.39 -14.94
C ASN A 56 -7.35 12.91 -15.02
N VAL A 57 -6.12 12.62 -15.45
CA VAL A 57 -5.62 11.25 -15.57
C VAL A 57 -4.15 11.18 -15.17
N TYR A 58 -3.80 10.08 -14.51
CA TYR A 58 -2.43 9.71 -14.21
C TYR A 58 -2.15 8.30 -14.72
N ASP A 59 -1.02 8.13 -15.41
CA ASP A 59 -0.50 6.83 -15.85
C ASP A 59 0.90 6.62 -15.24
N ALA A 60 1.05 5.64 -14.35
CA ALA A 60 2.29 5.40 -13.62
C ALA A 60 3.40 4.78 -14.49
N LYS A 61 3.06 4.02 -15.53
CA LYS A 61 4.02 3.33 -16.40
C LYS A 61 4.84 4.32 -17.21
N ILE A 62 4.18 5.31 -17.79
CA ILE A 62 4.83 6.35 -18.61
C ILE A 62 4.99 7.69 -17.88
N GLY A 63 4.37 7.86 -16.73
CA GLY A 63 4.39 9.09 -15.94
C GLY A 63 3.51 10.21 -16.51
N ASN A 64 2.55 9.90 -17.39
CA ASN A 64 1.69 10.92 -17.97
C ASN A 64 0.71 11.43 -16.91
N TYR A 65 0.82 12.72 -16.59
CA TYR A 65 -0.07 13.40 -15.65
C TYR A 65 -0.80 14.53 -16.37
N GLN A 66 -2.13 14.43 -16.39
CA GLN A 66 -3.02 15.41 -16.99
C GLN A 66 -3.99 15.90 -15.95
N TYR A 67 -4.16 17.22 -15.86
CA TYR A 67 -5.11 17.82 -14.94
C TYR A 67 -5.68 19.14 -15.48
N LEU A 68 -6.91 19.45 -15.08
CA LEU A 68 -7.53 20.74 -15.27
C LEU A 68 -7.01 21.70 -14.19
N ASN A 69 -6.44 22.84 -14.60
CA ASN A 69 -5.98 23.85 -13.65
C ASN A 69 -7.10 24.84 -13.29
N ALA A 70 -6.83 25.76 -12.37
CA ALA A 70 -7.79 26.78 -11.92
C ALA A 70 -8.19 27.82 -12.99
N LYS A 71 -7.63 27.73 -14.21
CA LYS A 71 -7.95 28.58 -15.36
C LYS A 71 -8.69 27.79 -16.45
N ASP A 72 -9.31 26.68 -16.07
CA ASP A 72 -10.00 25.74 -16.97
C ASP A 72 -9.13 25.25 -18.15
N SER A 73 -7.82 25.24 -17.96
CA SER A 73 -6.88 24.78 -18.98
C SER A 73 -6.40 23.37 -18.66
N LEU A 74 -6.41 22.50 -19.67
CA LEU A 74 -5.90 21.15 -19.55
C LEU A 74 -4.37 21.16 -19.64
N VAL A 75 -3.72 20.88 -18.52
CA VAL A 75 -2.26 20.81 -18.42
C VAL A 75 -1.82 19.36 -18.54
N LYS A 76 -0.81 19.11 -19.38
CA LYS A 76 -0.14 17.81 -19.50
C LYS A 76 1.31 17.96 -19.07
N THR A 77 1.77 17.05 -18.23
CA THR A 77 3.15 17.02 -17.74
C THR A 77 3.57 15.58 -17.50
N ASN A 78 4.88 15.37 -17.34
CA ASN A 78 5.44 14.06 -17.02
C ASN A 78 5.85 14.05 -15.53
N VAL A 79 5.18 13.20 -14.75
CA VAL A 79 5.44 12.98 -13.33
C VAL A 79 5.62 11.49 -13.09
N LYS A 80 6.85 11.07 -12.79
CA LYS A 80 7.11 9.69 -12.43
C LYS A 80 7.15 9.55 -10.92
N LEU A 81 6.13 8.91 -10.36
CA LEU A 81 6.12 8.56 -8.94
C LEU A 81 7.15 7.47 -8.70
N ARG A 82 8.16 7.78 -7.90
CA ARG A 82 9.10 6.78 -7.41
C ARG A 82 8.45 5.98 -6.29
N SER A 83 8.85 4.72 -6.13
CA SER A 83 8.31 3.84 -5.09
C SER A 83 8.44 4.43 -3.68
N ASN A 84 9.49 5.21 -3.42
CA ASN A 84 9.72 5.90 -2.15
C ASN A 84 8.82 7.13 -1.92
N ASN A 85 8.11 7.62 -2.95
CA ASN A 85 7.24 8.79 -2.85
C ASN A 85 5.76 8.43 -2.69
N ILE A 86 5.37 7.18 -3.00
CA ILE A 86 3.99 6.71 -2.88
C ILE A 86 3.48 6.78 -1.43
N ILE A 87 4.37 6.60 -0.45
CA ILE A 87 4.05 6.70 0.98
C ILE A 87 3.50 8.07 1.39
N TYR A 88 3.75 9.12 0.61
CA TYR A 88 3.26 10.48 0.91
C TYR A 88 1.93 10.82 0.25
N ILE A 89 1.41 9.97 -0.64
CA ILE A 89 0.12 10.19 -1.31
C ILE A 89 -1.05 9.90 -0.35
N HIS A 90 -0.80 9.11 0.69
CA HIS A 90 -1.74 8.81 1.76
C HIS A 90 -1.16 9.23 3.12
N ASN A 91 -0.75 10.49 3.25
CA ASN A 91 -0.54 11.04 4.59
C ASN A 91 -1.76 11.89 4.94
N LYS A 92 -2.53 11.41 5.92
CA LYS A 92 -3.63 12.14 6.54
C LYS A 92 -3.09 13.01 7.67
#